data_AF-A0A0F9S0V4-F1
#
_entry.id   AF-A0A0F9S0V4-F1
#
_cell.length_a   1.000
_cell.length_b   1.000
_cell.length_c   1.000
_cell.angle_alpha   90.00
_cell.angle_beta   90.00
_cell.angle_gamma   90.00
#
_symmetry.space_group_name_H-M   'P 1'
#
loop_
_entity.id
_entity.type
_entity.pdbx_description
1 polymer ?
#
loop_
_entity_poly.entity_id
_entity_poly.type
_entity_poly.pdbx_seq_one_letter_code
_entity_poly.pdbx_strand_id
1 'polypeptide(L)'
;MSNKKIITWKQFRELVVQLEKKIEWNSNINDIYGIPRGGQYVALMLSEISGIPLTDHIDSRTFVVDDIADSGSTLARFHGKGCGVATLHVKPRSMVKPHYWVEETEDYIIYPYEAAANEDVEDNIRRILQFLGVYKVTDGQLLSLKHSVLKFVRDWGVINGKV
;
A
#
# COMPACT_ATOMS: atom_id res chain seq x y z
N MET A 1 15.43 11.06 20.99
CA MET A 1 14.02 11.47 20.93
C MET A 1 13.52 11.16 19.53
N SER A 2 12.42 10.42 19.37
CA SER A 2 11.83 10.17 18.05
C SER A 2 11.21 11.46 17.53
N ASN A 3 11.63 11.95 16.37
CA ASN A 3 11.02 13.14 15.77
C ASN A 3 9.73 12.76 15.04
N LYS A 4 8.85 13.74 14.83
CA LYS A 4 7.64 13.56 14.04
C LYS A 4 7.95 13.95 12.58
N LYS A 5 7.71 13.04 11.63
CA LYS A 5 7.96 13.24 10.19
C LYS A 5 6.63 13.11 9.44
N ILE A 6 6.14 14.21 8.87
CA ILE A 6 4.93 14.22 8.04
C ILE A 6 5.32 13.96 6.59
N ILE A 7 4.71 12.96 5.97
CA ILE A 7 4.95 12.56 4.58
C ILE A 7 3.84 13.11 3.69
N THR A 8 4.22 13.80 2.63
CA THR A 8 3.28 14.26 1.58
C THR A 8 2.95 13.13 0.60
N TRP A 9 1.87 13.26 -0.19
CA TRP A 9 1.56 12.31 -1.26
C TRP A 9 2.69 12.14 -2.29
N LYS A 10 3.40 13.22 -2.61
CA LYS A 10 4.57 13.16 -3.50
C LYS A 10 5.68 12.30 -2.91
N GLN A 11 6.04 12.52 -1.64
CA GLN A 11 7.05 11.72 -0.95
C GLN A 11 6.60 10.27 -0.76
N PHE A 12 5.32 10.03 -0.49
CA PHE A 12 4.76 8.67 -0.45
C PHE A 12 4.96 7.94 -1.78
N ARG A 13 4.68 8.60 -2.92
CA ARG A 13 4.98 8.01 -4.23
C ARG A 13 6.46 7.76 -4.45
N GLU A 14 7.31 8.68 -4.05
CA GLU A 14 8.76 8.50 -4.15
C GLU A 14 9.24 7.29 -3.33
N LEU A 15 8.69 7.07 -2.14
CA LEU A 15 8.97 5.89 -1.31
C LEU A 15 8.48 4.61 -2.00
N VAL A 16 7.27 4.57 -2.56
CA VAL A 16 6.76 3.38 -3.26
C VAL A 16 7.60 3.07 -4.52
N VAL A 17 8.02 4.09 -5.27
CA VAL A 17 8.93 3.92 -6.42
C VAL A 17 10.29 3.37 -5.97
N GLN A 18 10.81 3.82 -4.84
CA GLN A 18 12.05 3.27 -4.27
C GLN A 18 11.87 1.83 -3.81
N LEU A 19 10.72 1.51 -3.22
CA LEU A 19 10.39 0.15 -2.82
C LEU A 19 10.34 -0.78 -4.04
N GLU A 20 9.63 -0.38 -5.09
CA GLU A 20 9.52 -1.14 -6.34
C GLU A 20 10.89 -1.48 -6.92
N LYS A 21 11.80 -0.51 -6.98
CA LYS A 21 13.18 -0.72 -7.47
C LYS A 21 14.03 -1.65 -6.60
N LYS A 22 13.68 -1.78 -5.32
CA LYS A 22 14.40 -2.66 -4.38
C LYS A 22 13.88 -4.09 -4.44
N ILE A 23 12.63 -4.29 -4.88
CA ILE A 23 12.03 -5.61 -4.97
C ILE A 23 12.64 -6.36 -6.16
N GLU A 24 13.16 -7.54 -5.90
CA GLU A 24 13.59 -8.44 -6.96
C GLU A 24 12.37 -9.25 -7.42
N TRP A 25 11.66 -8.71 -8.42
CA TRP A 25 10.50 -9.38 -8.99
C TRP A 25 10.93 -10.66 -9.70
N ASN A 26 10.49 -11.82 -9.18
CA ASN A 26 10.61 -13.09 -9.88
C ASN A 26 9.32 -13.42 -10.64
N SER A 27 9.41 -14.27 -11.66
CA SER A 27 8.28 -14.66 -12.51
C SER A 27 7.16 -15.41 -11.80
N ASN A 28 7.36 -15.81 -10.54
CA ASN A 28 6.35 -16.51 -9.75
C ASN A 28 5.49 -15.56 -8.92
N ILE A 29 5.81 -14.25 -8.84
CA ILE A 29 4.95 -13.28 -8.16
C ILE A 29 3.81 -12.85 -9.09
N ASN A 30 2.58 -13.09 -8.67
CA ASN A 30 1.40 -12.87 -9.49
C ASN A 30 0.55 -11.69 -9.01
N ASP A 31 0.61 -11.36 -7.73
CA ASP A 31 -0.29 -10.39 -7.13
C ASP A 31 0.31 -9.71 -5.88
N ILE A 32 -0.27 -8.56 -5.53
CA ILE A 32 0.12 -7.76 -4.37
C ILE A 32 -1.05 -7.70 -3.39
N TYR A 33 -0.76 -7.98 -2.12
CA TYR A 33 -1.71 -7.82 -1.02
C TYR A 33 -1.25 -6.70 -0.08
N GLY A 34 -2.12 -5.73 0.18
CA GLY A 34 -1.87 -4.66 1.14
C GLY A 34 -2.48 -4.96 2.49
N ILE A 35 -1.66 -5.00 3.55
CA ILE A 35 -2.15 -5.17 4.93
C ILE A 35 -3.04 -3.96 5.29
N PRO A 36 -4.31 -4.16 5.67
CA PRO A 36 -5.16 -3.04 6.05
C PRO A 36 -4.71 -2.38 7.36
N ARG A 37 -4.74 -1.06 7.50
CA ARG A 37 -5.27 -0.06 6.53
C ARG A 37 -4.18 0.59 5.67
N GLY A 38 -3.01 0.88 6.23
CA GLY A 38 -1.92 1.64 5.58
C GLY A 38 -1.31 0.92 4.37
N GLY A 39 -1.08 -0.40 4.49
CA GLY A 39 -0.58 -1.23 3.40
C GLY A 39 -1.44 -1.26 2.15
N GLN A 40 -2.74 -0.95 2.21
CA GLN A 40 -3.60 -0.86 1.02
C GLN A 40 -3.19 0.28 0.08
N TYR A 41 -2.77 1.42 0.66
CA TYR A 41 -2.27 2.56 -0.11
C TYR A 41 -0.96 2.21 -0.82
N VAL A 42 -0.09 1.47 -0.13
CA VAL A 42 1.17 0.97 -0.68
C VAL A 42 0.89 0.00 -1.82
N ALA A 43 0.02 -0.99 -1.59
CA ALA A 43 -0.33 -2.00 -2.57
C ALA A 43 -0.92 -1.38 -3.84
N LEU A 44 -1.89 -0.47 -3.70
CA LEU A 44 -2.52 0.20 -4.84
C LEU A 44 -1.49 0.95 -5.69
N MET A 45 -0.62 1.74 -5.06
CA MET A 45 0.38 2.52 -5.77
C MET A 45 1.47 1.62 -6.38
N LEU A 46 1.89 0.58 -5.67
CA LEU A 46 2.88 -0.38 -6.16
C LEU A 46 2.34 -1.18 -7.34
N SER A 47 1.07 -1.58 -7.29
CA SER A 47 0.36 -2.25 -8.38
C SER A 47 0.33 -1.39 -9.64
N GLU A 48 0.04 -0.09 -9.54
CA GLU A 48 0.04 0.80 -10.71
C GLU A 48 1.45 1.00 -11.29
N ILE A 49 2.49 1.07 -10.44
CA ILE A 49 3.87 1.25 -10.90
C ILE A 49 4.42 -0.03 -11.55
N SER A 50 4.20 -1.19 -10.92
CA SER A 50 4.75 -2.49 -11.36
C SER A 50 3.90 -3.18 -12.43
N GLY A 51 2.62 -2.84 -12.54
CA GLY A 51 1.65 -3.54 -13.39
C GLY A 51 1.13 -4.86 -12.80
N ILE A 52 1.56 -5.25 -11.59
CA ILE A 52 1.13 -6.47 -10.91
C ILE A 52 -0.24 -6.24 -10.26
N PRO A 53 -1.23 -7.13 -10.45
CA PRO A 53 -2.58 -6.93 -9.92
C PRO A 53 -2.66 -7.01 -8.39
N LEU A 54 -3.73 -6.42 -7.83
CA LEU A 54 -4.09 -6.58 -6.42
C LEU A 54 -4.84 -7.89 -6.17
N THR A 55 -4.71 -8.42 -4.96
CA THR A 55 -5.48 -9.58 -4.48
C THR A 55 -6.03 -9.35 -3.08
N ASP A 56 -7.08 -10.07 -2.72
CA ASP A 56 -7.58 -10.24 -1.35
C ASP A 56 -7.24 -11.62 -0.75
N HIS A 57 -6.66 -12.51 -1.55
CA HIS A 57 -6.21 -13.85 -1.17
C HIS A 57 -4.68 -13.94 -1.22
N ILE A 58 -4.07 -14.49 -0.18
CA ILE A 58 -2.61 -14.60 -0.05
C ILE A 58 -2.19 -16.04 -0.28
N ASP A 59 -1.28 -16.27 -1.24
CA ASP A 59 -0.57 -17.53 -1.42
C ASP A 59 0.96 -17.31 -1.52
N SER A 60 1.72 -18.34 -1.89
CA SER A 60 3.18 -18.26 -2.03
C SER A 60 3.67 -17.38 -3.20
N ARG A 61 2.77 -16.91 -4.04
CA ARG A 61 3.00 -16.05 -5.20
C ARG A 61 2.53 -14.62 -4.95
N THR A 62 2.06 -14.34 -3.74
CA THR A 62 1.62 -13.02 -3.32
C THR A 62 2.78 -12.24 -2.71
N PHE A 63 2.85 -10.95 -3.04
CA PHE A 63 3.74 -10.00 -2.39
C PHE A 63 2.96 -9.17 -1.38
N VAL A 64 3.21 -9.40 -0.09
CA VAL A 64 2.53 -8.73 1.01
C VAL A 64 3.24 -7.42 1.33
N VAL A 65 2.51 -6.31 1.39
CA VAL A 65 3.07 -5.00 1.67
C VAL A 65 2.38 -4.29 2.82
N ASP A 66 3.15 -3.48 3.55
CA ASP A 66 2.67 -2.56 4.56
C ASP A 66 3.37 -1.20 4.44
N ASP A 67 2.83 -0.18 5.11
CA ASP A 67 3.47 1.13 5.17
C ASP A 67 4.68 1.12 6.12
N ILE A 68 4.56 0.54 7.32
CA ILE A 68 5.62 0.48 8.32
C ILE A 68 5.65 -0.83 9.11
N ALA A 69 6.84 -1.42 9.24
CA ALA A 69 7.10 -2.48 10.21
C ALA A 69 7.45 -1.85 11.57
N ASP A 70 6.44 -1.58 12.41
CA ASP A 70 6.63 -0.92 13.71
C ASP A 70 7.08 -1.86 14.83
N SER A 71 6.19 -2.72 15.33
CA SER A 71 6.57 -3.85 16.19
C SER A 71 7.02 -5.08 15.38
N GLY A 72 6.55 -5.20 14.14
CA GLY A 72 6.72 -6.38 13.28
C GLY A 72 5.72 -7.52 13.56
N SER A 73 4.82 -7.38 14.54
CA SER A 73 3.88 -8.47 14.93
C SER A 73 2.92 -8.86 13.80
N THR A 74 2.47 -7.89 13.01
CA THR A 74 1.57 -8.16 11.87
C THR A 74 2.31 -8.90 10.76
N LEU A 75 3.53 -8.45 10.44
CA LEU A 75 4.38 -9.05 9.41
C LEU A 75 4.77 -10.49 9.75
N ALA A 76 4.91 -10.84 11.03
CA ALA A 76 5.26 -12.19 11.48
C ALA A 76 4.28 -13.28 11.01
N ARG A 77 3.04 -12.89 10.65
CA ARG A 77 2.04 -13.81 10.11
C ARG A 77 2.32 -14.24 8.67
N PHE A 78 3.14 -13.48 7.95
CA PHE A 78 3.42 -13.63 6.52
C PHE A 78 4.89 -13.95 6.26
N HIS A 79 5.80 -13.33 7.00
CA HIS A 79 7.23 -13.50 6.84
C HIS A 79 7.66 -14.96 7.02
N GLY A 80 8.38 -15.51 6.05
CA GLY A 80 8.81 -16.91 6.04
C GLY A 80 7.68 -17.93 5.79
N LYS A 81 6.49 -17.50 5.36
CA LYS A 81 5.36 -18.39 5.02
C LYS A 81 5.24 -18.67 3.51
N GLY A 82 6.29 -18.38 2.75
CA GLY A 82 6.36 -18.61 1.31
C GLY A 82 5.90 -17.43 0.46
N CYS A 83 5.43 -16.34 1.05
CA CYS A 83 5.13 -15.08 0.36
C CYS A 83 6.24 -14.03 0.54
N GLY A 84 6.33 -13.09 -0.40
CA GLY A 84 7.18 -11.91 -0.27
C GLY A 84 6.61 -10.93 0.75
N VAL A 85 7.46 -10.17 1.43
CA VAL A 85 7.04 -9.18 2.44
C VAL A 85 7.90 -7.93 2.29
N ALA A 86 7.26 -6.76 2.17
CA ALA A 86 7.97 -5.50 2.05
C ALA A 86 7.26 -4.34 2.73
N THR A 87 8.01 -3.32 3.16
CA THR A 87 7.44 -2.09 3.74
C THR A 87 8.13 -0.83 3.26
N LEU A 88 7.50 0.34 3.42
CA LEU A 88 8.20 1.60 3.16
C LEU A 88 9.23 1.88 4.27
N HIS A 89 8.77 1.82 5.52
CA HIS A 89 9.62 2.08 6.69
C HIS A 89 9.73 0.85 7.59
N VAL A 90 10.82 0.76 8.34
CA VAL A 90 11.04 -0.26 9.37
C VAL A 90 11.58 0.42 10.63
N LYS A 91 11.08 0.02 11.80
CA LYS A 91 11.69 0.42 13.07
C LYS A 91 12.90 -0.46 13.40
N PRO A 92 13.96 0.10 14.00
CA PRO A 92 15.06 -0.71 14.55
C PRO A 92 14.56 -1.78 15.52
N ARG A 93 13.56 -1.45 16.35
CA ARG A 93 12.91 -2.36 17.32
C ARG A 93 11.95 -3.40 16.72
N SER A 94 11.69 -3.38 15.41
CA SER A 94 10.78 -4.35 14.80
C SER A 94 11.31 -5.78 14.95
N MET A 95 10.47 -6.68 15.44
CA MET A 95 10.84 -8.10 15.63
C MET A 95 10.96 -8.86 14.30
N VAL A 96 10.38 -8.31 13.23
CA VAL A 96 10.48 -8.83 11.87
C VAL A 96 11.09 -7.75 11.00
N LYS A 97 12.19 -8.07 10.32
CA LYS A 97 12.68 -7.29 9.19
C LYS A 97 12.04 -7.87 7.93
N PRO A 98 11.28 -7.07 7.16
CA PRO A 98 10.73 -7.55 5.89
C PRO A 98 11.86 -7.90 4.92
N HIS A 99 11.55 -8.68 3.89
CA HIS A 99 12.51 -9.03 2.86
C HIS A 99 13.02 -7.76 2.12
N TYR A 100 12.17 -6.74 1.99
CA TYR A 100 12.52 -5.46 1.37
C TYR A 100 11.97 -4.27 2.17
N TRP A 101 12.76 -3.21 2.27
CA TRP A 101 12.31 -1.93 2.82
C TRP A 101 13.07 -0.73 2.24
N VAL A 102 12.47 0.45 2.31
CA VAL A 102 13.10 1.70 1.82
C VAL A 102 14.03 2.30 2.87
N GLU A 103 13.48 2.66 4.03
CA GLU A 103 14.19 3.40 5.08
C GLU A 103 13.99 2.74 6.46
N GLU A 104 15.07 2.60 7.23
CA GLU A 104 14.98 2.30 8.67
C GLU A 104 14.98 3.62 9.45
N THR A 105 14.04 3.81 10.38
CA THR A 105 13.87 5.10 11.08
C THR A 105 13.27 4.95 12.48
N GLU A 106 13.72 5.79 13.43
CA GLU A 106 13.10 5.93 14.76
C GLU A 106 11.94 6.94 14.77
N ASP A 107 11.74 7.71 13.70
CA ASP A 107 10.77 8.82 13.65
C ASP A 107 9.31 8.36 13.62
N TYR A 108 8.44 9.08 14.34
CA TYR A 108 6.99 8.89 14.22
C TYR A 108 6.53 9.44 12.86
N ILE A 109 6.24 8.54 11.93
CA ILE A 109 5.79 8.87 10.58
C ILE A 109 4.29 9.16 10.61
N ILE A 110 3.87 10.26 9.99
CA ILE A 110 2.48 10.50 9.63
C ILE A 110 2.36 10.41 8.13
N TYR A 111 1.60 9.42 7.66
CA TYR A 111 1.32 9.24 6.24
C TYR A 111 0.24 10.21 5.75
N PRO A 112 0.21 10.51 4.44
CA PRO A 112 -0.70 11.52 3.92
C PRO A 112 -2.19 11.17 4.12
N TYR A 113 -2.54 9.88 4.13
CA TYR A 113 -3.90 9.39 4.41
C TYR A 113 -4.26 9.37 5.90
N GLU A 114 -3.29 9.53 6.80
CA GLU A 114 -3.54 9.64 8.26
C GLU A 114 -3.70 11.10 8.68
N ALA A 115 -3.01 12.02 7.99
CA ALA A 115 -3.14 13.46 8.21
C ALA A 115 -4.57 13.96 7.95
N ALA A 116 -5.30 13.26 7.09
CA ALA A 116 -6.70 13.50 6.75
C ALA A 116 -7.67 12.71 7.66
N ALA A 117 -7.43 12.67 8.97
CA ALA A 117 -8.12 11.82 9.96
C ALA A 117 -9.66 11.95 10.03
N ASN A 118 -10.28 12.86 9.27
CA ASN A 118 -11.72 13.07 9.18
C ASN A 118 -12.31 12.74 7.79
N GLU A 119 -11.53 12.16 6.88
CA GLU A 119 -11.99 11.83 5.53
C GLU A 119 -12.40 10.37 5.43
N ASP A 120 -13.55 10.11 4.78
CA ASP A 120 -14.00 8.75 4.52
C ASP A 120 -12.91 8.02 3.73
N VAL A 121 -12.76 6.74 4.00
CA VAL A 121 -11.90 5.81 3.28
C VAL A 121 -12.11 5.92 1.76
N GLU A 122 -13.35 6.15 1.33
CA GLU A 122 -13.69 6.40 -0.08
C GLU A 122 -13.01 7.66 -0.65
N ASP A 123 -12.98 8.75 0.11
CA ASP A 123 -12.36 10.00 -0.31
C ASP A 123 -10.85 9.88 -0.40
N ASN A 124 -10.24 9.12 0.53
CA ASN A 124 -8.83 8.78 0.47
C ASN A 124 -8.48 7.97 -0.78
N ILE A 125 -9.31 6.99 -1.16
CA ILE A 125 -9.15 6.25 -2.42
C ILE A 125 -9.31 7.18 -3.63
N ARG A 126 -10.34 8.02 -3.66
CA ARG A 126 -10.57 8.98 -4.75
C ARG A 126 -9.38 9.91 -4.95
N ARG A 127 -8.73 10.37 -3.87
CA ARG A 127 -7.52 11.20 -3.93
C ARG A 127 -6.34 10.47 -4.56
N ILE A 128 -6.14 9.20 -4.24
CA ILE A 128 -5.09 8.39 -4.89
C ILE A 128 -5.38 8.28 -6.38
N LEU A 129 -6.62 7.97 -6.75
CA LEU A 129 -7.01 7.82 -8.17
C LEU A 129 -6.84 9.14 -8.94
N GLN A 130 -7.18 10.28 -8.33
CA GLN A 130 -6.91 11.62 -8.86
C GLN A 130 -5.41 11.86 -9.07
N PHE A 131 -4.61 11.56 -8.05
CA PHE A 131 -3.16 11.76 -8.09
C PHE A 131 -2.47 10.89 -9.14
N LEU A 132 -2.94 9.65 -9.33
CA LEU A 132 -2.44 8.76 -10.36
C LEU A 132 -2.87 9.17 -11.78
N GLY A 133 -3.69 10.22 -11.94
CA GLY A 133 -4.21 10.66 -13.24
C GLY A 133 -5.22 9.68 -13.86
N VAL A 134 -5.66 8.69 -13.07
CA VAL A 134 -6.63 7.66 -13.45
C VAL A 134 -8.07 8.17 -13.30
N TYR A 135 -8.25 9.35 -12.70
CA TYR A 135 -9.54 9.96 -12.43
C TYR A 135 -9.55 11.46 -12.77
N LYS A 136 -10.59 11.91 -13.48
CA LYS A 136 -10.97 13.32 -13.63
C LYS A 136 -12.41 13.50 -13.16
N VAL A 137 -12.67 14.51 -12.33
CA VAL A 137 -14.05 14.93 -12.01
C VAL A 137 -14.54 15.80 -13.17
N THR A 138 -15.51 15.31 -13.92
CA THR A 138 -16.34 16.15 -14.80
C THR A 138 -17.79 15.69 -14.65
N ASP A 139 -18.67 16.60 -14.26
CA ASP A 139 -20.12 16.45 -14.19
C ASP A 139 -20.64 15.14 -13.55
N GLY A 140 -19.98 14.71 -12.46
CA GLY A 140 -20.46 13.59 -11.63
C GLY A 140 -20.46 12.22 -12.32
N GLN A 141 -19.79 12.07 -13.46
CA GLN A 141 -19.75 10.79 -14.19
C GLN A 141 -18.35 10.13 -14.16
N LEU A 142 -18.37 8.81 -13.98
CA LEU A 142 -17.20 7.93 -13.93
C LEU A 142 -16.66 7.69 -15.35
N LEU A 143 -15.40 8.05 -15.61
CA LEU A 143 -14.67 7.60 -16.80
C LEU A 143 -13.61 6.58 -16.36
N SER A 144 -13.80 5.31 -16.70
CA SER A 144 -12.92 4.22 -16.28
C SER A 144 -11.60 4.23 -17.05
N LEU A 145 -10.48 4.13 -16.34
CA LEU A 145 -9.20 3.76 -16.93
C LEU A 145 -8.59 2.60 -16.11
N LYS A 146 -8.62 1.40 -16.72
CA LYS A 146 -8.20 0.07 -16.24
C LYS A 146 -9.16 -0.65 -15.27
N HIS A 147 -9.77 -1.73 -15.76
CA HIS A 147 -10.81 -2.53 -15.10
C HIS A 147 -10.40 -3.19 -13.75
N SER A 148 -9.12 -3.46 -13.53
CA SER A 148 -8.63 -4.21 -12.36
C SER A 148 -8.73 -3.41 -11.05
N VAL A 149 -8.36 -2.13 -11.06
CA VAL A 149 -8.37 -1.27 -9.87
C VAL A 149 -9.80 -0.94 -9.44
N LEU A 150 -10.69 -0.69 -10.40
CA LEU A 150 -12.12 -0.43 -10.12
C LEU A 150 -12.85 -1.66 -9.57
N LYS A 151 -12.51 -2.86 -10.05
CA LYS A 151 -13.08 -4.10 -9.51
C LYS A 151 -12.70 -4.28 -8.04
N PHE A 152 -11.42 -4.12 -7.71
CA PHE A 152 -10.95 -4.23 -6.32
C PHE A 152 -11.61 -3.20 -5.39
N VAL A 153 -11.71 -1.94 -5.81
CA VAL A 153 -12.37 -0.89 -5.01
C VAL A 153 -13.87 -1.17 -4.81
N ARG A 154 -14.55 -1.68 -5.84
CA ARG A 154 -15.97 -2.08 -5.74
C ARG A 154 -16.17 -3.28 -4.82
N ASP A 155 -15.34 -4.32 -5.00
CA ASP A 155 -15.44 -5.55 -4.22
C ASP A 155 -15.09 -5.29 -2.74
N TRP A 156 -14.14 -4.41 -2.45
CA TRP A 156 -13.81 -4.02 -1.08
C TRP A 156 -14.92 -3.22 -0.36
N GLY A 157 -15.66 -2.37 -1.07
CA GLY A 157 -16.85 -1.68 -0.54
C GLY A 157 -18.00 -2.65 -0.21
N VAL A 158 -18.14 -3.72 -1.01
CA VAL A 158 -19.12 -4.79 -0.80
C VAL A 158 -18.73 -5.69 0.38
N ILE A 159 -17.45 -6.05 0.51
CA ILE A 159 -16.95 -6.94 1.58
C ILE A 159 -17.06 -6.28 2.97
N ASN A 160 -17.03 -4.95 3.07
CA ASN A 160 -17.19 -4.22 4.34
C ASN A 160 -18.60 -3.69 4.60
N GLY A 161 -19.61 -4.20 3.90
CA GLY A 161 -21.01 -4.03 4.27
C GLY A 161 -21.58 -2.62 4.14
N LYS A 162 -21.12 -1.81 3.17
CA LYS A 162 -21.77 -0.55 2.81
C LYS A 162 -22.35 -0.64 1.39
N VAL A 163 -23.56 -1.21 1.29
CA VAL A 163 -24.58 -0.86 0.30
C VAL A 163 -25.86 -0.55 1.06
#